data_AF-A0A1V5Z7K1-F1
#
_entry.id   AF-A0A1V5Z7K1-F1
#
_cell.length_a   1.000
_cell.length_b   1.000
_cell.length_c   1.000
_cell.angle_alpha   90.00
_cell.angle_beta   90.00
_cell.angle_gamma   90.00
#
_symmetry.space_group_name_H-M   'P 1'
#
loop_
_entity.id
_entity.type
_entity.pdbx_description
1 polymer ?
#
loop_
_entity_poly.entity_id
_entity_poly.type
_entity_poly.pdbx_seq_one_letter_code
_entity_poly.pdbx_strand_id
1 'polypeptide(L)'
;MLGADYFEEPDTICKYPIGIGKNTRITQAIIDHNARIGNNVVIQGSNKLPDEDGEGYAIRDGIVVVFKDAVIPNNTRIGDV
;
A
#
# COMPACT_ATOMS: atom_id res chain seq x y z
N MET A 1 -15.61 -5.32 -10.65
CA MET A 1 -15.17 -3.95 -10.29
C MET A 1 -13.77 -4.04 -9.71
N LEU A 2 -13.03 -2.93 -9.65
CA LEU A 2 -11.74 -2.80 -8.95
C LEU A 2 -11.80 -1.48 -8.18
N GLY A 3 -11.69 -1.54 -6.84
CA GLY A 3 -12.01 -0.41 -5.93
C GLY A 3 -13.44 -0.56 -5.17
N ALA A 4 -12.68 -0.94 -4.12
CA ALA A 4 -13.25 -1.41 -2.83
C ALA A 4 -14.41 -2.44 -2.97
N ASP A 5 -14.60 -3.32 -1.98
CA ASP A 5 -15.79 -4.19 -1.89
C ASP A 5 -16.99 -3.43 -1.29
N TYR A 6 -16.71 -2.43 -0.44
CA TYR A 6 -17.68 -1.65 0.32
C TYR A 6 -17.04 -0.29 0.72
N PHE A 7 -17.87 0.73 0.94
CA PHE A 7 -17.44 1.98 1.58
C PHE A 7 -17.54 1.83 3.10
N GLU A 8 -16.54 2.32 3.83
CA GLU A 8 -16.59 2.36 5.30
C GLU A 8 -17.54 3.48 5.77
N GLU A 9 -18.30 3.23 6.84
CA GLU A 9 -19.20 4.25 7.40
C GLU A 9 -18.38 5.41 8.00
N PRO A 10 -18.77 6.68 7.75
CA PRO A 10 -17.91 7.84 8.02
C PRO A 10 -17.57 8.08 9.50
N ASP A 11 -18.40 7.59 10.42
CA ASP A 11 -18.17 7.68 11.87
C ASP A 11 -17.43 6.46 12.47
N THR A 12 -17.04 5.48 11.65
CA THR A 12 -16.22 4.34 12.11
C THR A 12 -14.79 4.80 12.37
N ILE A 13 -14.32 4.70 13.62
CA ILE A 13 -12.95 5.05 14.01
C ILE A 13 -11.96 3.97 13.52
N CYS A 14 -11.69 3.96 12.22
CA CYS A 14 -10.73 3.08 11.59
C CYS A 14 -9.33 3.70 11.61
N LYS A 15 -8.35 3.00 12.21
CA LYS A 15 -6.96 3.50 12.34
C LYS A 15 -6.26 3.70 11.00
N TYR A 16 -6.63 2.89 10.00
CA TYR A 16 -6.15 2.96 8.61
C TYR A 16 -7.35 2.67 7.69
N PRO A 17 -8.02 3.69 7.13
CA PRO A 17 -9.16 3.48 6.25
C PRO A 17 -8.74 2.79 4.94
N ILE A 18 -9.72 2.22 4.22
CA ILE A 18 -9.48 1.62 2.90
C ILE A 18 -8.99 2.70 1.91
N GLY A 19 -7.97 2.37 1.12
CA GLY A 19 -7.37 3.26 0.13
C GLY A 19 -6.05 3.87 0.59
N ILE A 20 -5.83 5.15 0.26
CA ILE A 20 -4.52 5.80 0.35
C ILE A 20 -4.60 7.02 1.28
N GLY A 21 -3.80 7.01 2.35
CA GLY A 21 -3.67 8.09 3.31
C GLY A 21 -3.04 9.38 2.76
N LYS A 22 -3.13 10.45 3.54
CA LYS A 22 -2.65 11.79 3.15
C LYS A 22 -1.13 11.83 3.05
N ASN A 23 -0.62 12.65 2.13
CA ASN A 23 0.80 12.85 1.83
C ASN A 23 1.57 11.58 1.39
N THR A 24 0.86 10.52 1.04
CA THR A 24 1.47 9.25 0.61
C THR A 24 1.85 9.29 -0.86
N ARG A 25 3.04 8.78 -1.19
CA ARG A 25 3.56 8.67 -2.56
C ARG A 25 3.74 7.20 -2.93
N ILE A 26 3.14 6.80 -4.04
CA ILE A 26 3.24 5.46 -4.61
C ILE A 26 3.78 5.58 -6.03
N THR A 27 4.77 4.77 -6.40
CA THR A 27 5.43 4.78 -7.71
C THR A 27 5.92 3.36 -8.04
N GLN A 28 5.69 2.89 -9.27
CA GLN A 28 6.03 1.53 -9.72
C GLN A 28 5.52 0.44 -8.75
N ALA A 29 4.21 0.44 -8.50
CA ALA A 29 3.57 -0.49 -7.59
C ALA A 29 2.17 -0.90 -8.04
N ILE A 30 1.77 -2.11 -7.67
CA ILE A 30 0.41 -2.64 -7.72
C ILE A 30 -0.15 -2.57 -6.30
N ILE A 31 -1.28 -1.90 -6.12
CA ILE A 31 -2.02 -1.88 -4.86
C ILE A 31 -3.26 -2.73 -5.06
N ASP A 32 -3.28 -3.91 -4.43
CA ASP A 32 -4.40 -4.84 -4.49
C ASP A 32 -5.58 -4.35 -3.64
N HIS A 33 -6.68 -5.08 -3.71
CA HIS A 33 -7.99 -4.61 -3.34
C HIS A 33 -8.17 -4.46 -1.82
N ASN A 34 -9.02 -3.51 -1.39
CA ASN A 34 -9.24 -3.12 0.00
C ASN A 34 -7.98 -2.73 0.83
N ALA A 35 -6.79 -2.64 0.22
CA ALA A 35 -5.57 -2.28 0.93
C ALA A 35 -5.68 -0.92 1.65
N ARG A 36 -5.02 -0.81 2.81
CA ARG A 36 -5.14 0.27 3.79
C ARG A 36 -3.78 0.94 3.97
N ILE A 37 -3.47 1.90 3.10
CA ILE A 37 -2.18 2.61 3.14
C ILE A 37 -2.28 3.82 4.06
N GLY A 38 -1.41 3.88 5.07
CA GLY A 38 -1.34 4.98 6.03
C GLY A 38 -0.94 6.33 5.41
N ASN A 39 -0.85 7.34 6.26
CA ASN A 39 -0.41 8.70 5.92
C ASN A 39 1.13 8.78 5.86
N ASN A 40 1.65 9.69 5.03
CA ASN A 40 3.08 9.93 4.81
C ASN A 40 3.88 8.68 4.35
N VAL A 41 3.22 7.68 3.75
CA VAL A 41 3.88 6.46 3.27
C VAL A 41 4.63 6.72 1.96
N VAL A 42 5.76 6.06 1.77
CA VAL A 42 6.47 6.06 0.47
C VAL A 42 6.65 4.62 0.00
N ILE A 43 6.08 4.32 -1.17
CA ILE A 43 6.26 3.04 -1.88
C ILE A 43 6.88 3.39 -3.24
N GLN A 44 8.11 2.96 -3.48
CA GLN A 44 8.83 3.23 -4.72
C GLN A 44 9.49 1.97 -5.27
N GLY A 45 8.82 1.30 -6.20
CA GLY A 45 9.44 0.28 -7.04
C GLY A 45 10.55 0.85 -7.92
N SER A 46 11.49 0.00 -8.30
CA SER A 46 12.68 0.34 -9.09
C SER A 46 13.27 -0.96 -9.64
N ASN A 47 13.68 -0.95 -10.92
CA ASN A 47 14.21 -2.13 -11.64
C ASN A 47 15.57 -2.65 -11.08
N LYS A 48 16.03 -2.13 -9.94
CA LYS A 48 17.23 -2.53 -9.21
C LYS A 48 16.90 -3.33 -7.94
N LEU A 49 15.65 -3.31 -7.49
CA LEU A 49 15.24 -4.02 -6.28
C LEU A 49 15.21 -5.52 -6.56
N PRO A 50 15.76 -6.37 -5.67
CA PRO A 50 15.60 -7.80 -5.76
C PRO A 50 14.14 -8.20 -5.43
N ASP A 51 13.79 -9.43 -5.76
CA ASP A 51 12.54 -10.03 -5.28
C ASP A 51 12.61 -10.22 -3.76
N GLU A 52 11.60 -9.72 -3.05
CA GLU A 52 11.51 -9.70 -1.58
C GLU A 52 10.07 -10.01 -1.13
N ASP A 53 9.89 -10.60 0.05
CA ASP A 53 8.59 -10.75 0.70
C ASP A 53 8.60 -10.03 2.05
N GLY A 54 7.64 -9.13 2.24
CA GLY A 54 7.52 -8.26 3.42
C GLY A 54 6.14 -8.36 4.08
N GLU A 55 5.94 -7.61 5.16
CA GLU A 55 4.67 -7.62 5.89
C GLU A 55 3.58 -6.87 5.07
N GLY A 56 2.69 -7.64 4.44
CA GLY A 56 1.59 -7.11 3.62
C GLY A 56 1.96 -6.73 2.19
N TYR A 57 3.19 -7.02 1.74
CA TYR A 57 3.62 -6.77 0.36
C TYR A 57 4.70 -7.76 -0.11
N ALA A 58 4.91 -7.80 -1.42
CA ALA A 58 6.10 -8.40 -2.04
C ALA A 58 6.74 -7.41 -3.03
N ILE A 59 7.99 -7.64 -3.39
CA ILE A 59 8.65 -7.03 -4.55
C ILE A 59 8.86 -8.13 -5.58
N ARG A 60 8.45 -7.92 -6.83
CA ARG A 60 8.66 -8.83 -7.96
C ARG A 60 9.03 -8.04 -9.21
N ASP A 61 10.13 -8.40 -9.88
CA ASP A 61 10.67 -7.66 -11.04
C ASP A 61 10.85 -6.14 -10.79
N GLY A 62 11.14 -5.76 -9.53
CA GLY A 62 11.25 -4.36 -9.10
C GLY A 62 9.91 -3.60 -8.99
N ILE A 63 8.77 -4.28 -9.09
CA ILE A 63 7.43 -3.73 -8.81
C ILE A 63 7.02 -4.11 -7.38
N VAL A 64 6.57 -3.14 -6.58
CA VAL A 64 6.01 -3.42 -5.25
C VAL A 64 4.55 -3.85 -5.40
N VAL A 65 4.17 -5.00 -4.84
CA VAL A 65 2.80 -5.52 -4.84
C VAL A 65 2.29 -5.55 -3.40
N VAL A 66 1.39 -4.61 -3.03
CA VAL A 66 0.70 -4.63 -1.73
C VAL A 66 -0.51 -5.55 -1.85
N PHE A 67 -0.67 -6.50 -0.91
CA PHE A 67 -1.68 -7.56 -0.97
C PHE A 67 -3.11 -7.12 -0.61
N LYS A 68 -4.12 -7.93 -0.97
CA LYS A 68 -5.51 -7.70 -0.58
C LYS A 68 -5.65 -7.51 0.93
N ASP A 69 -6.49 -6.53 1.32
CA ASP A 69 -6.84 -6.19 2.71
C ASP A 69 -5.63 -5.80 3.61
N ALA A 70 -4.42 -5.69 3.05
CA ALA A 70 -3.19 -5.44 3.79
C ALA A 70 -3.12 -4.01 4.35
N VAL A 71 -2.45 -3.85 5.49
CA VAL A 71 -2.26 -2.58 6.19
C VAL A 71 -0.80 -2.14 6.09
N ILE A 72 -0.55 -0.99 5.47
CA ILE A 72 0.78 -0.37 5.43
C ILE A 72 0.78 0.81 6.41
N PRO A 73 1.52 0.75 7.55
CA PRO A 73 1.44 1.75 8.62
C PRO A 73 1.81 3.19 8.23
N ASN A 74 1.43 4.16 9.06
CA ASN A 74 1.82 5.57 8.85
C ASN A 74 3.35 5.74 8.83
N ASN A 75 3.85 6.55 7.89
CA ASN A 75 5.26 6.86 7.66
C ASN A 75 6.14 5.67 7.20
N THR A 76 5.56 4.53 6.84
CA THR A 76 6.28 3.38 6.29
C THR A 76 6.97 3.72 4.96
N ARG A 77 8.14 3.12 4.73
CA ARG A 77 8.96 3.26 3.53
C ARG A 77 9.25 1.87 2.94
N ILE A 78 8.96 1.67 1.65
CA ILE A 78 9.16 0.41 0.92
C ILE A 78 9.83 0.68 -0.44
N GLY A 79 10.89 -0.04 -0.76
CA GLY A 79 11.60 0.00 -2.04
C GLY A 79 12.82 0.93 -2.07
N ASP A 80 12.98 1.68 -3.17
CA ASP A 80 14.14 2.55 -3.47
C ASP A 80 13.95 3.95 -2.83
N VAL A 81 13.99 4.04 -1.48
CA VAL A 81 13.42 5.15 -0.66
C VAL A 81 14.26 5.59 0.56
#